data_AF-A0A7C2TZF6-F1
#
_entry.id   AF-A0A7C2TZF6-F1
#
_cell.length_a   1.000
_cell.length_b   1.000
_cell.length_c   1.000
_cell.angle_alpha   90.00
_cell.angle_beta   90.00
_cell.angle_gamma   90.00
#
_symmetry.space_group_name_H-M   'P 1'
#
loop_
_entity.id
_entity.type
_entity.pdbx_description
1 polymer ?
#
loop_
_entity_poly.entity_id
_entity_poly.type
_entity_poly.pdbx_seq_one_letter_code
_entity_poly.pdbx_strand_id
1 'polypeptide(L)'
;MQTYTLPRETFNLLLKALGGQEQAEVFARSMESFLVAIDNKATAGIVDKKEMVKIEVREELRKELVTREMFEGQRQEINEKFNVVDEKLKSLEKGINERFNVVDEKFKSLNFKLNLFLAVALIALTFANPAFVELIKKIF
;
A
#
# COMPACT_ATOMS: atom_id res chain seq x y z
N MET A 1 -45.14 0.91 16.75
CA MET A 1 -45.81 2.13 16.27
C MET A 1 -45.94 3.05 17.46
N GLN A 2 -45.36 4.26 17.39
CA GLN A 2 -45.59 5.22 18.46
C GLN A 2 -47.02 5.73 18.35
N THR A 3 -47.80 5.57 19.42
CA THR A 3 -49.16 6.09 19.48
C THR A 3 -49.06 7.58 19.75
N TYR A 4 -49.30 8.40 18.73
CA TYR A 4 -49.38 9.84 18.92
C TYR A 4 -50.69 10.16 19.62
N THR A 5 -50.58 10.68 20.84
CA THR A 5 -51.71 11.21 21.59
C THR A 5 -51.51 12.70 21.81
N LEU A 6 -52.58 13.46 21.66
CA LEU A 6 -52.54 14.89 21.90
C LEU A 6 -52.25 15.16 23.38
N PRO A 7 -51.29 16.05 23.70
CA PRO A 7 -51.06 16.48 25.06
C PRO A 7 -52.35 17.07 25.66
N ARG A 8 -52.56 16.79 26.95
CA ARG A 8 -53.78 17.18 27.68
C ARG A 8 -54.07 18.68 27.59
N GLU A 9 -53.03 19.51 27.61
CA GLU A 9 -53.14 20.96 27.48
C GLU A 9 -53.68 21.37 26.10
N THR A 10 -53.20 20.73 25.04
CA THR A 10 -53.65 20.97 23.65
C THR A 10 -55.10 20.54 23.45
N PHE A 11 -55.51 19.43 24.07
CA PHE A 11 -56.90 18.98 24.05
C PHE A 11 -57.84 19.94 24.81
N ASN A 12 -57.40 20.48 25.95
CA ASN A 12 -58.17 21.47 26.70
C ASN A 12 -58.39 22.77 25.91
N LEU A 13 -57.42 23.17 25.09
CA LEU A 13 -57.56 24.30 24.18
C LEU A 13 -58.58 24.00 23.06
N LEU A 14 -58.58 22.78 22.52
CA LEU A 14 -59.57 22.33 21.54
C LEU A 14 -60.99 22.34 22.13
N LEU A 15 -61.16 21.85 23.36
CA LEU A 15 -62.43 21.90 24.09
C LEU A 15 -62.93 23.35 24.22
N LYS A 16 -62.04 24.27 24.59
CA LYS A 16 -62.38 25.70 24.74
C LYS A 16 -62.72 26.37 23.41
N ALA A 17 -62.08 25.97 22.31
CA ALA A 17 -62.28 26.54 20.98
C ALA A 17 -63.52 25.99 20.26
N LEU A 18 -63.79 24.69 20.40
CA LEU A 18 -64.88 24.00 19.70
C LEU A 18 -66.18 23.97 20.51
N GLY A 19 -66.12 24.24 21.82
CA GLY A 19 -67.29 24.39 22.69
C GLY A 19 -68.02 23.10 23.05
N GLY A 20 -67.69 21.97 22.40
CA GLY A 20 -68.25 20.66 22.70
C GLY A 20 -67.20 19.55 22.74
N GLN A 21 -67.36 18.64 23.72
CA GLN A 21 -66.42 17.54 23.95
C GLN A 21 -66.36 16.56 22.77
N GLU A 22 -67.50 16.28 22.16
CA GLU A 22 -67.59 15.37 21.01
C GLU A 22 -66.81 15.91 19.80
N GLN A 23 -66.96 17.22 19.48
CA GLN A 23 -66.23 17.83 18.36
C GLN A 23 -64.72 17.87 18.62
N ALA A 24 -64.31 18.15 19.86
CA ALA A 24 -62.91 18.13 20.26
C ALA A 24 -62.30 16.72 20.16
N GLU A 25 -63.02 15.66 20.57
CA GLU A 25 -62.56 14.27 20.43
C GLU A 25 -62.45 13.84 18.96
N VAL A 26 -63.45 14.15 18.14
CA VAL A 26 -63.43 13.80 16.71
C VAL A 26 -62.27 14.49 15.99
N PHE A 27 -62.03 15.77 16.29
CA PHE A 27 -60.90 16.51 15.75
C PHE A 27 -59.57 15.95 16.24
N ALA A 28 -59.45 15.67 17.54
CA ALA A 28 -58.25 15.10 18.14
C ALA A 28 -57.87 13.77 17.48
N ARG A 29 -58.82 12.83 17.36
CA ARG A 29 -58.59 11.53 16.72
C ARG A 29 -58.23 11.66 15.24
N SER A 30 -58.83 12.62 14.54
CA SER A 30 -58.52 12.89 13.13
C SER A 30 -57.08 13.40 12.97
N MET A 31 -56.64 14.31 13.85
CA MET A 31 -55.28 14.84 13.88
C MET A 31 -54.25 13.76 14.25
N GLU A 32 -54.54 12.94 15.26
CA GLU A 32 -53.69 11.82 15.66
C GLU A 32 -53.54 10.81 14.50
N SER A 33 -54.64 10.47 13.82
CA SER A 33 -54.63 9.59 12.64
C SER A 33 -53.80 10.19 11.49
N PHE A 34 -53.91 11.49 11.27
CA PHE A 34 -53.13 12.20 10.26
C PHE A 34 -51.63 12.22 10.57
N LEU A 35 -51.26 12.44 11.84
CA LEU A 35 -49.86 12.37 12.29
C LEU A 35 -49.26 10.98 12.07
N VAL A 36 -50.01 9.93 12.40
CA VAL A 36 -49.60 8.53 12.14
C VAL A 36 -49.42 8.28 10.63
N ALA A 37 -50.31 8.79 9.78
CA ALA A 37 -50.18 8.66 8.34
C ALA A 37 -48.94 9.38 7.79
N ILE A 38 -48.62 10.57 8.31
CA ILE A 38 -47.39 11.30 7.96
C ILE A 38 -46.15 10.52 8.39
N ASP A 39 -46.10 10.04 9.64
CA ASP A 39 -44.94 9.33 10.18
C ASP A 39 -44.68 8.02 9.42
N ASN A 40 -45.75 7.27 9.10
CA ASN A 40 -45.65 6.08 8.26
C ASN A 40 -45.12 6.40 6.86
N LYS A 41 -45.60 7.48 6.23
CA LYS A 41 -45.12 7.89 4.90
C LYS A 41 -43.68 8.38 4.94
N ALA A 42 -43.29 9.12 5.98
CA ALA A 42 -41.93 9.57 6.19
C ALA A 42 -40.98 8.38 6.40
N THR A 43 -41.37 7.43 7.25
CA THR A 43 -40.60 6.21 7.52
C THR A 43 -40.46 5.35 6.27
N ALA A 44 -41.53 5.15 5.49
CA ALA A 44 -41.47 4.44 4.21
C ALA A 44 -40.50 5.13 3.24
N GLY A 45 -40.60 6.46 3.08
CA GLY A 45 -39.69 7.22 2.23
C GLY A 45 -38.22 7.17 2.69
N ILE A 46 -37.96 7.07 3.99
CA ILE A 46 -36.61 6.89 4.54
C ILE A 46 -36.06 5.51 4.18
N VAL A 47 -36.87 4.46 4.33
CA VAL A 47 -36.48 3.08 3.98
C VAL A 47 -36.17 2.97 2.49
N ASP A 48 -37.03 3.52 1.64
CA ASP A 48 -36.83 3.52 0.18
C ASP A 48 -35.55 4.26 -0.22
N LYS A 49 -35.33 5.47 0.33
CA LYS A 49 -34.10 6.23 0.09
C LYS A 49 -32.86 5.49 0.57
N LYS A 50 -32.93 4.81 1.72
CA LYS A 50 -31.82 4.02 2.25
C LYS A 50 -31.45 2.87 1.32
N GLU A 51 -32.44 2.16 0.77
CA GLU A 51 -32.16 1.06 -0.16
C GLU A 51 -31.63 1.59 -1.50
N MET A 52 -32.17 2.71 -2.02
CA MET A 52 -31.62 3.37 -3.21
C MET A 52 -30.17 3.78 -3.02
N VAL A 53 -29.83 4.47 -1.93
CA VAL A 53 -28.45 4.88 -1.62
C VAL A 53 -27.54 3.67 -1.49
N LYS A 54 -28.00 2.58 -0.88
CA LYS A 54 -27.22 1.35 -0.77
C LYS A 54 -26.96 0.69 -2.13
N ILE A 55 -27.91 0.76 -3.06
CA ILE A 55 -27.74 0.29 -4.44
C ILE A 55 -26.75 1.21 -5.17
N GLU A 56 -26.92 2.52 -5.07
CA GLU A 56 -26.05 3.53 -5.69
C GLU A 56 -24.61 3.38 -5.21
N VAL A 57 -24.38 3.33 -3.89
CA VAL A 57 -23.06 3.08 -3.30
C VAL A 57 -22.48 1.75 -3.76
N ARG A 58 -23.28 0.68 -3.89
CA ARG A 58 -22.80 -0.61 -4.39
C ARG A 58 -22.37 -0.52 -5.86
N GLU A 59 -23.09 0.23 -6.67
CA GLU A 59 -22.76 0.42 -8.09
C GLU A 59 -21.57 1.38 -8.28
N GLU A 60 -21.47 2.44 -7.48
CA GLU A 60 -20.29 3.31 -7.44
C GLU A 60 -19.04 2.54 -6.99
N LEU A 61 -19.13 1.76 -5.91
CA LEU A 61 -18.04 0.89 -5.48
C LEU A 61 -17.66 -0.12 -6.56
N ARG A 62 -18.62 -0.67 -7.33
CA ARG A 62 -18.31 -1.55 -8.47
C ARG A 62 -17.60 -0.83 -9.62
N LYS A 63 -17.86 0.46 -9.82
CA LYS A 63 -17.21 1.29 -10.84
C LYS A 63 -15.82 1.78 -10.40
N GLU A 64 -15.69 2.18 -9.12
CA GLU A 64 -14.46 2.74 -8.55
C GLU A 64 -13.47 1.68 -8.04
N LEU A 65 -13.96 0.51 -7.63
CA LEU A 65 -13.09 -0.66 -7.49
C LEU A 65 -12.58 -0.96 -8.89
N VAL A 66 -11.41 -0.40 -9.19
CA VAL A 66 -10.51 -0.74 -10.29
C VAL A 66 -10.88 -2.13 -10.76
N THR A 67 -11.52 -2.23 -11.94
CA THR A 67 -12.03 -3.49 -12.48
C THR A 67 -10.96 -4.55 -12.22
N ARG A 68 -11.30 -5.67 -11.58
CA ARG A 68 -10.30 -6.65 -11.13
C ARG A 68 -9.24 -6.95 -12.19
N GLU A 69 -9.65 -6.94 -13.46
CA GLU A 69 -8.81 -7.03 -14.65
C GLU A 69 -7.70 -5.96 -14.74
N MET A 70 -7.99 -4.69 -14.46
CA MET A 70 -6.98 -3.62 -14.42
C MET A 70 -5.98 -3.83 -13.28
N PHE A 71 -6.45 -4.24 -12.10
CA PHE A 71 -5.55 -4.53 -10.97
C PHE A 71 -4.68 -5.77 -11.24
N GLU A 72 -5.27 -6.82 -11.81
CA GLU A 72 -4.56 -8.03 -12.22
C GLU A 72 -3.56 -7.74 -13.35
N GLY A 73 -3.93 -6.90 -14.32
CA GLY A 73 -3.05 -6.45 -15.39
C GLY A 73 -1.86 -5.64 -14.86
N GLN A 74 -2.09 -4.68 -13.96
CA GLN A 74 -0.99 -3.95 -13.30
C GLN A 74 -0.10 -4.88 -12.49
N ARG A 75 -0.68 -5.87 -11.79
CA ARG A 75 0.09 -6.86 -11.03
C ARG A 75 0.95 -7.75 -11.96
N GLN A 76 0.42 -8.14 -13.12
CA GLN A 76 1.17 -8.89 -14.13
C GLN A 76 2.32 -8.05 -14.70
N GLU A 77 2.06 -6.79 -15.07
CA GLU A 77 3.09 -5.88 -15.57
C GLU A 77 4.21 -5.66 -14.53
N ILE A 78 3.85 -5.53 -13.25
CA ILE A 78 4.81 -5.45 -12.15
C ILE A 78 5.65 -6.72 -12.07
N ASN A 79 5.02 -7.91 -12.11
CA ASN A 79 5.75 -9.18 -12.06
C ASN A 79 6.70 -9.34 -13.26
N GLU A 80 6.30 -8.96 -14.46
CA GLU A 80 7.17 -8.99 -15.63
C GLU A 80 8.38 -8.08 -15.46
N LYS A 81 8.17 -6.84 -14.98
CA LYS A 81 9.28 -5.92 -14.67
C LYS A 81 10.21 -6.49 -13.61
N PHE A 82 9.68 -7.14 -12.58
CA PHE A 82 10.50 -7.80 -11.55
C PHE A 82 11.34 -8.95 -12.13
N ASN A 83 10.76 -9.78 -13.00
CA ASN A 83 11.50 -10.85 -13.67
C ASN A 83 12.65 -10.31 -14.53
N VAL A 84 12.40 -9.25 -15.30
CA VAL A 84 13.45 -8.59 -16.10
C VAL A 84 14.57 -8.01 -15.22
N VAL A 85 14.21 -7.44 -14.06
CA VAL A 85 15.21 -6.93 -13.09
C VAL A 85 16.03 -8.08 -12.52
N ASP A 86 15.40 -9.19 -12.15
CA ASP A 86 16.07 -10.38 -11.62
C ASP A 86 17.08 -10.97 -12.63
N GLU A 87 16.69 -11.09 -13.90
CA GLU A 87 17.60 -11.52 -14.97
C GLU A 87 18.79 -10.58 -15.16
N LYS A 88 18.54 -9.26 -15.16
CA LYS A 88 19.60 -8.25 -15.26
C LYS A 88 20.56 -8.32 -14.08
N LEU A 89 20.06 -8.52 -12.86
CA LEU A 89 20.90 -8.68 -11.67
C LEU A 89 21.76 -9.93 -11.76
N LYS A 90 21.19 -11.07 -12.17
CA LYS A 90 21.95 -12.32 -12.39
C LYS A 90 23.04 -12.15 -13.45
N SER A 91 22.74 -11.44 -14.54
CA SER A 91 23.73 -11.14 -15.58
C SER A 91 24.84 -10.22 -15.06
N LEU A 92 24.49 -9.22 -14.24
CA LEU A 92 25.45 -8.31 -13.63
C LEU A 92 26.38 -9.05 -12.66
N GLU A 93 25.83 -9.90 -11.81
CA GLU A 93 26.57 -10.72 -10.85
C GLU A 93 27.60 -11.61 -11.56
N LYS A 94 27.19 -12.29 -12.65
CA LYS A 94 28.11 -13.07 -13.49
C LYS A 94 29.24 -12.21 -14.06
N GLY A 95 28.90 -11.07 -14.65
CA GLY A 95 29.88 -10.15 -15.23
C GLY A 95 30.86 -9.59 -14.19
N ILE A 96 30.40 -9.36 -12.96
CA ILE A 96 31.26 -8.95 -11.84
C ILE A 96 32.22 -10.08 -11.48
N ASN A 97 31.71 -11.31 -11.29
CA ASN A 97 32.53 -12.47 -10.94
C ASN A 97 33.62 -12.76 -12.00
N GLU A 98 33.27 -12.69 -13.29
CA GLU A 98 34.23 -12.84 -14.38
C GLU A 98 35.33 -11.77 -14.33
N ARG A 99 34.96 -10.51 -14.11
CA ARG A 99 35.93 -9.42 -13.98
C ARG A 99 36.86 -9.60 -12.78
N PHE A 100 36.32 -10.04 -11.64
CA PHE A 100 37.13 -10.34 -10.46
C PHE A 100 38.11 -11.48 -10.72
N ASN A 101 37.68 -12.56 -11.38
CA ASN A 101 38.57 -13.66 -11.75
C ASN A 101 39.73 -13.19 -12.64
N VAL A 102 39.44 -12.34 -13.63
CA VAL A 102 40.49 -11.75 -14.50
C VAL A 102 41.46 -10.86 -13.70
N VAL A 103 40.95 -10.09 -12.74
CA VAL A 103 41.78 -9.26 -11.86
C VAL A 103 42.68 -10.15 -10.99
N ASP A 104 42.15 -11.21 -10.41
CA ASP A 104 42.91 -12.18 -9.61
C ASP A 104 44.05 -12.84 -10.40
N GLU A 105 43.79 -13.26 -11.64
CA GLU A 105 44.82 -13.81 -12.52
C GLU A 105 45.91 -12.80 -12.84
N LYS A 106 45.53 -11.55 -13.13
CA LYS A 106 46.50 -10.46 -13.37
C LYS A 106 47.36 -10.20 -12.13
N PHE A 107 46.75 -10.19 -10.93
CA PHE A 107 47.48 -10.03 -9.68
C PHE A 107 48.46 -11.18 -9.44
N LYS A 108 48.05 -12.44 -9.67
CA LYS A 108 48.94 -13.60 -9.58
C LYS A 108 50.12 -13.49 -10.55
N SER A 109 49.85 -13.10 -11.80
CA SER A 109 50.91 -12.89 -12.80
C SER A 109 51.87 -11.77 -12.41
N LEU A 110 51.35 -10.64 -11.93
CA LEU A 110 52.18 -9.52 -11.45
C LEU A 110 53.03 -9.92 -10.25
N ASN A 111 52.46 -10.64 -9.29
CA ASN A 111 53.19 -11.13 -8.12
C ASN A 111 54.34 -12.06 -8.53
N PHE A 112 54.10 -12.96 -9.48
CA PHE A 112 55.15 -13.82 -10.03
C PHE A 112 56.26 -13.03 -10.72
N LYS A 113 55.89 -12.07 -11.59
CA LYS A 113 56.87 -11.20 -12.28
C LYS A 113 57.70 -10.38 -11.30
N LEU A 114 57.07 -9.84 -10.26
CA LEU A 114 57.75 -9.07 -9.22
C LEU A 114 58.74 -9.95 -8.45
N ASN A 115 58.32 -11.14 -8.02
CA ASN A 115 59.19 -12.08 -7.32
C ASN A 115 60.40 -12.49 -8.18
N LEU A 116 60.17 -12.77 -9.46
CA LEU A 116 61.25 -13.09 -10.40
C LEU A 116 62.19 -11.92 -10.60
N PHE A 117 61.66 -10.71 -10.79
CA PHE A 117 62.45 -9.49 -10.93
C PHE A 117 63.32 -9.23 -9.69
N LEU A 118 62.74 -9.35 -8.49
CA LEU A 118 63.46 -9.20 -7.22
C LEU A 118 64.58 -10.24 -7.09
N ALA A 119 64.32 -11.50 -7.45
CA ALA A 119 65.34 -12.55 -7.43
C ALA A 119 66.51 -12.22 -8.38
N VAL A 120 66.23 -11.81 -9.61
CA VAL A 120 67.26 -11.41 -10.58
C VAL A 120 68.03 -10.17 -10.10
N ALA A 121 67.33 -9.17 -9.55
CA ALA A 121 67.95 -7.96 -9.02
C ALA A 121 68.88 -8.26 -7.83
N LEU A 122 68.47 -9.15 -6.92
CA LEU A 122 69.31 -9.60 -5.80
C LEU A 122 70.58 -10.30 -6.30
N ILE A 123 70.45 -11.20 -7.30
CA ILE A 123 71.59 -11.87 -7.91
C ILE A 123 72.53 -10.84 -8.56
N ALA A 124 72.00 -9.92 -9.36
CA ALA A 124 72.79 -8.88 -10.03
C ALA A 124 73.53 -7.99 -9.02
N LEU A 125 72.88 -7.56 -7.94
CA LEU A 125 73.50 -6.77 -6.86
C LEU A 125 74.60 -7.56 -6.14
N THR A 126 74.42 -8.86 -5.95
CA THR A 126 75.42 -9.75 -5.32
C THR A 126 76.68 -9.87 -6.18
N PHE A 127 76.53 -10.00 -7.50
CA PHE A 127 77.67 -10.06 -8.42
C PHE A 127 78.32 -8.70 -8.68
N ALA A 128 77.54 -7.61 -8.72
CA ALA A 128 78.04 -6.28 -9.07
C ALA A 128 78.64 -5.49 -7.90
N ASN A 129 78.36 -5.87 -6.64
CA ASN A 129 78.78 -5.11 -5.47
C ASN A 129 79.31 -6.00 -4.32
N PRO A 130 80.65 -6.05 -4.09
CA PRO A 130 81.25 -6.80 -2.99
C PRO A 130 80.78 -6.37 -1.59
N ALA A 131 80.48 -5.08 -1.40
CA ALA A 131 79.98 -4.57 -0.12
C ALA A 131 78.56 -5.09 0.20
N PHE A 132 77.75 -5.35 -0.84
CA PHE A 132 76.43 -5.96 -0.67
C PHE A 132 76.52 -7.43 -0.25
N VAL A 133 77.50 -8.18 -0.76
CA VAL A 133 77.78 -9.56 -0.33
C VAL A 133 78.13 -9.62 1.16
N GLU A 134 78.93 -8.66 1.63
CA GLU A 134 79.32 -8.57 3.05
C GLU A 134 78.13 -8.21 3.95
N LEU A 135 77.20 -7.39 3.46
CA LEU A 135 75.92 -7.11 4.14
C LEU A 135 75.03 -8.35 4.25
N ILE A 136 74.89 -9.13 3.17
CA ILE A 136 74.10 -10.38 3.20
C ILE A 136 74.65 -11.35 4.25
N LYS A 137 75.98 -11.51 4.32
CA LYS A 137 76.66 -12.35 5.33
C LYS A 137 76.51 -11.87 6.77
N LYS A 138 76.04 -10.63 6.99
CA LYS A 138 75.74 -10.09 8.32
C LYS A 138 74.27 -10.26 8.70
N ILE A 139 73.39 -10.46 7.71
CA ILE A 139 71.95 -10.64 7.88
C ILE A 139 71.59 -12.15 8.02
N PHE A 140 72.33 -13.01 7.34
CA PHE A 140 72.26 -14.49 7.44
C PHE A 140 73.52 -15.04 8.10
#